data_AF-R1F728-F1
#
_entry.id   AF-R1F728-F1
#
_cell.length_a   1.000
_cell.length_b   1.000
_cell.length_c   1.000
_cell.angle_alpha   90.00
_cell.angle_beta   90.00
_cell.angle_gamma   90.00
#
_symmetry.space_group_name_H-M   'P 1'
#
loop_
_entity.id
_entity.type
_entity.pdbx_description
1 polymer ?
#
loop_
_entity_poly.entity_id
_entity_poly.type
_entity_poly.pdbx_seq_one_letter_code
_entity_poly.pdbx_strand_id
1 'polypeptide(L)'
;MKKHTELNNQAIPQLNDECRKRLRQLRERLGLSRPKFADMLGIPATTLKNYELNYREIGGGTLLLIAQHPELSTHFIWLTAGQVAEQHPVDASTES
;
A
#
# COMPACT_ATOMS: atom_id res chain seq x y z
N MET A 1 29.73 6.86 -11.29
CA MET A 1 28.35 7.39 -11.15
C MET A 1 27.49 6.83 -12.29
N LYS A 2 26.82 5.69 -12.11
CA LYS A 2 25.93 5.07 -13.12
C LYS A 2 24.83 4.26 -12.42
N LYS A 3 23.85 4.91 -11.78
CA LYS A 3 22.66 4.23 -11.21
C LYS A 3 21.42 5.13 -11.19
N HIS A 4 21.20 5.96 -12.22
CA HIS A 4 20.02 6.84 -12.25
C HIS A 4 19.10 6.62 -13.46
N THR A 5 19.38 5.64 -14.33
CA THR A 5 18.72 5.49 -15.64
C THR A 5 17.87 4.22 -15.76
N GLU A 6 17.43 3.64 -14.64
CA GLU A 6 16.44 2.55 -14.62
C GLU A 6 15.21 2.92 -13.77
N LEU A 7 14.92 4.22 -13.60
CA LEU A 7 13.67 4.66 -12.99
C LEU A 7 12.51 4.45 -13.98
N ASN A 8 12.09 3.19 -14.02
CA ASN A 8 10.75 2.72 -14.30
C ASN A 8 10.14 3.11 -15.66
N ASN A 9 10.44 2.32 -16.71
CA ASN A 9 9.72 2.37 -17.99
C ASN A 9 8.30 1.75 -17.90
N GLN A 10 7.73 1.65 -16.70
CA GLN A 10 6.40 1.08 -16.46
C GLN A 10 5.35 2.17 -16.65
N ALA A 11 4.37 1.90 -17.52
CA ALA A 11 3.26 2.82 -17.73
C ALA A 11 2.38 2.90 -16.46
N ILE A 12 1.84 4.09 -16.17
CA ILE A 12 0.94 4.34 -15.02
C ILE A 12 -0.15 3.24 -14.86
N PRO A 13 -0.79 2.74 -15.93
CA PRO A 13 -1.77 1.65 -15.80
C PRO A 13 -1.21 0.36 -15.18
N GLN A 14 0.04 0.00 -15.49
CA GLN A 14 0.68 -1.20 -14.93
C GLN A 14 0.97 -1.03 -13.43
N LEU A 15 1.42 0.17 -13.03
CA LEU A 15 1.65 0.50 -11.62
C LEU A 15 0.36 0.42 -10.82
N ASN A 16 -0.73 0.95 -11.37
CA ASN A 16 -2.05 0.88 -10.76
C ASN A 16 -2.55 -0.57 -10.65
N ASP A 17 -2.33 -1.39 -11.68
CA ASP A 17 -2.71 -2.81 -11.71
C ASP A 17 -1.97 -3.64 -10.64
N GLU A 18 -0.68 -3.40 -10.48
CA GLU A 18 0.12 -4.08 -9.45
C GLU A 18 -0.23 -3.60 -8.04
N CYS A 19 -0.42 -2.29 -7.86
CA CYS A 19 -0.81 -1.71 -6.57
C CYS A 19 -2.16 -2.27 -6.08
N ARG A 20 -3.18 -2.39 -6.94
CA ARG A 20 -4.48 -2.98 -6.56
C ARG A 20 -4.38 -4.47 -6.19
N LYS A 21 -3.52 -5.24 -6.87
CA LYS A 21 -3.29 -6.66 -6.53
C LYS A 21 -2.67 -6.76 -5.14
N ARG A 22 -1.69 -5.92 -4.85
CA ARG A 22 -1.05 -5.86 -3.53
C ARG A 22 -2.00 -5.38 -2.44
N LEU A 23 -2.91 -4.45 -2.72
CA LEU A 23 -3.95 -4.04 -1.78
C LEU A 23 -4.83 -5.23 -1.36
N ARG A 24 -5.26 -6.03 -2.33
CA ARG A 24 -6.02 -7.26 -2.09
C ARG A 24 -5.21 -8.27 -1.27
N GLN A 25 -3.95 -8.51 -1.67
CA GLN A 25 -3.07 -9.45 -0.98
C GLN A 25 -2.79 -9.01 0.47
N LEU A 26 -2.62 -7.71 0.73
CA LEU A 26 -2.45 -7.18 2.08
C LEU A 26 -3.64 -7.54 2.96
N ARG A 27 -4.86 -7.26 2.48
CA ARG A 27 -6.08 -7.61 3.20
C ARG A 27 -6.17 -9.11 3.48
N GLU A 28 -5.87 -9.94 2.48
CA GLU A 28 -5.92 -11.41 2.61
C GLU A 28 -4.87 -11.92 3.62
N ARG A 29 -3.66 -11.35 3.64
CA ARG A 29 -2.62 -11.68 4.63
C ARG A 29 -2.99 -11.30 6.06
N LEU A 30 -3.72 -10.19 6.23
CA LEU A 30 -4.25 -9.79 7.54
C LEU A 30 -5.46 -10.64 7.97
N GLY A 31 -5.93 -11.57 7.12
CA GLY A 31 -7.09 -12.40 7.41
C GLY A 31 -8.42 -11.62 7.48
N LEU A 32 -8.46 -10.42 6.88
CA LEU A 32 -9.60 -9.52 6.99
C LEU A 32 -10.59 -9.70 5.83
N SER A 33 -11.88 -9.67 6.17
CA SER A 33 -12.92 -9.51 5.17
C SER A 33 -12.86 -8.10 4.57
N ARG A 34 -13.41 -7.94 3.36
CA ARG A 34 -13.48 -6.63 2.70
C ARG A 34 -14.17 -5.55 3.55
N PRO A 35 -15.33 -5.80 4.19
CA PRO A 35 -15.94 -4.81 5.08
C PRO A 35 -15.00 -4.39 6.21
N LYS A 36 -14.42 -5.34 6.95
CA LYS A 36 -13.51 -5.04 8.07
C LYS A 36 -12.30 -4.20 7.65
N PHE A 37 -11.71 -4.52 6.49
CA PHE A 37 -10.57 -3.76 5.99
C PHE A 37 -10.96 -2.37 5.47
N ALA A 38 -12.15 -2.23 4.88
CA ALA A 38 -12.66 -0.94 4.46
C ALA A 38 -13.00 -0.05 5.66
N ASP A 39 -13.58 -0.63 6.71
CA ASP A 39 -13.88 0.05 7.98
C ASP A 39 -12.61 0.57 8.65
N MET A 40 -11.54 -0.24 8.66
CA MET A 40 -10.20 0.14 9.17
C MET A 40 -9.63 1.37 8.42
N LEU A 41 -9.94 1.50 7.14
CA LEU A 41 -9.53 2.64 6.32
C LEU A 41 -10.55 3.80 6.32
N GLY A 42 -11.70 3.64 6.97
CA GLY A 42 -12.78 4.62 6.95
C GLY A 42 -13.38 4.87 5.56
N ILE A 43 -13.32 3.88 4.66
CA ILE A 43 -13.89 3.97 3.30
C ILE A 43 -15.06 3.00 3.12
N PRO A 44 -16.01 3.26 2.21
CA PRO A 44 -17.06 2.29 1.91
C PRO A 44 -16.50 0.96 1.39
N ALA A 45 -17.06 -0.17 1.83
CA ALA A 45 -16.67 -1.50 1.34
C ALA A 45 -16.83 -1.63 -0.19
N THR A 46 -17.81 -0.93 -0.78
CA THR A 46 -18.00 -0.84 -2.24
C THR A 46 -16.84 -0.11 -2.93
N THR A 47 -16.30 0.94 -2.32
CA THR A 47 -15.11 1.65 -2.82
C THR A 47 -13.90 0.73 -2.87
N LEU A 48 -13.64 -0.01 -1.80
CA LEU A 48 -12.61 -1.05 -1.78
C LEU A 48 -12.88 -2.15 -2.83
N LYS A 49 -14.14 -2.45 -3.17
CA LYS A 49 -14.52 -3.39 -4.26
C LYS A 49 -13.98 -2.94 -5.58
N ASN A 50 -14.23 -1.68 -5.87
CA ASN A 50 -13.93 -1.12 -7.16
C ASN A 50 -12.42 -1.01 -7.36
N TYR A 51 -11.66 -0.78 -6.30
CA TYR A 51 -10.20 -0.85 -6.33
C TYR A 51 -9.69 -2.26 -6.63
N GLU A 52 -10.09 -3.26 -5.83
CA GLU A 52 -9.58 -4.62 -5.99
C GLU A 52 -9.95 -5.24 -7.34
N LEU A 53 -11.14 -4.93 -7.86
CA LEU A 53 -11.65 -5.45 -9.13
C LEU A 53 -11.28 -4.61 -10.36
N ASN A 54 -10.49 -3.54 -10.19
CA ASN A 54 -10.09 -2.64 -11.26
C ASN A 54 -11.24 -1.87 -11.95
N TYR A 55 -12.37 -1.67 -11.25
CA TYR A 55 -13.44 -0.78 -11.72
C TYR A 55 -13.10 0.70 -11.48
N ARG A 56 -12.15 0.98 -10.58
CA ARG A 56 -11.64 2.32 -10.29
C ARG A 56 -10.19 2.23 -9.81
N GLU A 57 -9.37 3.21 -10.18
CA GLU A 57 -8.02 3.38 -9.64
C GLU A 57 -8.04 3.76 -8.15
N ILE A 58 -7.00 3.35 -7.42
CA ILE A 58 -6.85 3.73 -6.01
C ILE A 58 -6.56 5.23 -5.94
N GLY A 59 -7.44 5.98 -5.28
CA GLY A 59 -7.26 7.41 -5.11
C GLY A 59 -6.12 7.73 -4.14
N GLY A 60 -5.42 8.85 -4.38
CA GLY A 60 -4.34 9.33 -3.50
C GLY A 60 -4.77 9.48 -2.03
N GLY A 61 -6.01 9.90 -1.77
CA GLY A 61 -6.54 9.98 -0.40
C GLY A 61 -6.52 8.63 0.34
N THR A 62 -6.87 7.53 -0.34
CA THR A 62 -6.81 6.18 0.25
C THR A 62 -5.36 5.78 0.53
N LEU A 63 -4.42 6.13 -0.35
CA LEU A 63 -2.99 5.87 -0.11
C LEU A 63 -2.47 6.64 1.10
N LEU A 64 -2.89 7.90 1.28
CA LEU A 64 -2.55 8.71 2.46
C LEU A 64 -3.13 8.13 3.75
N LEU A 65 -4.34 7.57 3.71
CA LEU A 65 -4.95 6.89 4.86
C LEU A 65 -4.15 5.64 5.23
N ILE A 66 -3.75 4.82 4.24
CA ILE A 66 -2.90 3.64 4.48
C ILE A 66 -1.54 4.04 5.06
N ALA A 67 -0.91 5.08 4.49
CA ALA A 67 0.40 5.55 4.92
C ALA A 67 0.41 6.06 6.37
N GLN A 68 -0.71 6.61 6.85
CA GLN A 68 -0.84 7.14 8.21
C GLN A 68 -1.47 6.15 9.20
N HIS A 69 -2.00 5.01 8.73
CA HIS A 69 -2.63 4.04 9.62
C HIS A 69 -1.56 3.31 10.46
N PRO A 70 -1.72 3.22 11.79
CA PRO A 70 -0.72 2.60 12.67
C PRO A 70 -0.32 1.19 12.25
N GLU A 71 -1.29 0.37 11.85
CA GLU A 71 -1.05 -1.03 11.47
C GLU A 71 -0.68 -1.23 9.99
N LEU A 72 -0.98 -0.26 9.10
CA LEU A 72 -0.82 -0.45 7.65
C LEU A 72 0.35 0.33 7.06
N SER A 73 0.82 1.38 7.75
CA SER A 73 1.95 2.22 7.34
C SER A 73 3.22 1.40 7.05
N THR A 74 3.51 0.38 7.87
CA THR A 74 4.65 -0.53 7.66
C THR A 74 4.60 -1.31 6.35
N HIS A 75 3.42 -1.44 5.73
CA HIS A 75 3.23 -2.16 4.47
C HIS A 75 3.20 -1.22 3.25
N PHE A 76 3.27 0.10 3.44
CA PHE A 76 3.03 1.09 2.39
C PHE A 76 4.04 1.00 1.24
N ILE A 77 5.33 0.82 1.53
CA ILE A 77 6.38 0.67 0.51
C ILE A 77 6.15 -0.60 -0.32
N TRP A 78 5.82 -1.71 0.34
CA TRP A 78 5.50 -2.95 -0.36
C TRP A 78 4.23 -2.82 -1.19
N LEU A 79 3.19 -2.17 -0.67
CA LEU A 79 1.93 -1.93 -1.38
C LEU A 79 2.18 -1.15 -2.69
N THR A 80 2.92 -0.05 -2.61
CA THR A 80 3.07 0.90 -3.72
C THR A 80 4.19 0.51 -4.69
N ALA A 81 5.34 0.06 -4.20
CA ALA A 81 6.52 -0.23 -5.00
C ALA A 81 6.81 -1.73 -5.17
N GLY A 82 6.16 -2.60 -4.38
CA GLY A 82 6.46 -4.04 -4.37
C GLY A 82 7.78 -4.40 -3.71
N GLN A 83 8.47 -3.41 -3.13
CA GLN A 83 9.73 -3.59 -2.42
C GLN A 83 9.44 -3.83 -0.95
N VAL A 84 10.13 -4.80 -0.35
CA VAL A 84 10.09 -4.95 1.10
C VAL A 84 10.86 -3.76 1.67
N ALA A 85 10.23 -2.98 2.54
CA ALA A 85 10.96 -1.97 3.28
C ALA A 85 12.00 -2.70 4.14
N GLU A 86 13.29 -2.41 3.95
CA GLU A 86 14.28 -2.83 4.93
C GLU A 86 13.87 -2.18 6.25
N GLN A 87 13.53 -3.02 7.23
CA GLN A 87 13.28 -2.59 8.61
C GLN A 87 14.59 -1.96 9.07
N HIS A 88 14.69 -0.63 9.10
CA HIS A 88 15.80 0.02 9.77
C HIS A 88 15.59 -0.22 11.27
N PRO A 89 16.50 -0.92 11.96
CA PRO A 89 16.36 -1.10 13.40
C PRO A 89 16.36 0.28 14.05
N VAL A 90 15.25 0.65 14.67
CA VAL A 90 15.17 1.79 15.58
C VAL A 90 15.80 1.38 16.91
N ASP A 91 17.09 1.04 16.89
CA ASP A 91 17.82 0.77 18.11
C ASP A 91 18.41 2.06 18.68
N ALA A 92 17.83 2.43 19.84
CA ALA A 92 18.48 3.04 20.99
C ALA A 92 19.11 4.43 20.82
N SER A 93 18.33 5.48 21.12
CA SER A 93 18.83 6.68 21.82
C SER A 93 17.68 7.33 22.59
N THR A 94 17.17 6.60 23.58
CA THR A 94 16.61 7.21 24.78
C THR A 94 17.76 7.34 25.77
N GLU A 95 17.89 8.54 26.33
CA GLU A 95 18.69 8.93 27.50
C GLU A 95 20.21 9.09 27.36
N SER A 96 20.64 10.35 27.31
CA SER A 96 21.80 10.89 28.05
C SER A 96 21.47 12.29 28.53
#